data_AF-A0A2B7XHV4-F1
#
_entry.id   AF-A0A2B7XHV4-F1
#
_cell.length_a   1.000
_cell.length_b   1.000
_cell.length_c   1.000
_cell.angle_alpha   90.00
_cell.angle_beta   90.00
_cell.angle_gamma   90.00
#
_symmetry.space_group_name_H-M   'P 1'
#
loop_
_entity.id
_entity.type
_entity.pdbx_description
1 polymer ?
#
loop_
_entity_poly.entity_id
_entity_poly.type
_entity_poly.pdbx_seq_one_letter_code
_entity_poly.pdbx_strand_id
1 'polypeptide(L)'
;TLCTGVAIDDPDVFAQLFHWMYRGELTIDSPSRPTNLLLFQLWVLAGKFEMPELQESVMSVCKARMFQKPTGVIDVDAANYAYTHTPPQSPLRLFVIDTWARNVTGSNLVDRLENLPSQFVKDLCCALVRWKEDAILNKSAIHKGLNAACAVTSGNENAQPTLPSLVKELENLPRPATAAQLEHRKVKCPTVRAHRPPSAFSTGGLTPESTTVDGDTKDETAKDMQQLQTAVSNIAL
;
A
#
# COMPACT_ATOMS: atom_id res chain seq x y z
N THR A 1 21.98 24.38 -2.11
CA THR A 1 21.92 22.91 -2.05
C THR A 1 21.56 22.43 -3.43
N LEU A 2 22.55 21.97 -4.19
CA LEU A 2 22.38 21.60 -5.60
C LEU A 2 21.51 20.35 -5.67
N CYS A 3 20.34 20.47 -6.28
CA CYS A 3 19.52 19.34 -6.69
C CYS A 3 20.33 18.55 -7.71
N THR A 4 21.09 17.55 -7.27
CA THR A 4 21.54 16.47 -8.15
C THR A 4 20.28 15.91 -8.75
N GLY A 5 20.04 16.25 -10.02
CA GLY A 5 18.92 15.77 -10.79
C GLY A 5 19.00 14.26 -10.81
N VAL A 6 18.28 13.63 -9.88
CA VAL A 6 17.81 12.25 -10.06
C VAL A 6 16.94 12.37 -11.29
N ALA A 7 17.54 12.06 -12.41
CA ALA A 7 16.89 11.97 -13.69
C ALA A 7 15.75 10.98 -13.45
N ILE A 8 14.52 11.50 -13.38
CA ILE A 8 13.32 10.69 -13.25
C ILE A 8 13.11 10.13 -14.67
N ASP A 9 14.05 9.32 -15.13
CA ASP A 9 14.11 8.90 -16.53
C ASP A 9 13.16 7.73 -16.80
N ASP A 10 12.37 7.34 -15.80
CA ASP A 10 11.37 6.30 -15.95
C ASP A 10 10.05 6.92 -16.45
N PRO A 11 9.71 6.77 -17.74
CA PRO A 11 8.46 7.27 -18.29
C PRO A 11 7.24 6.65 -17.61
N ASP A 12 7.36 5.45 -17.02
CA ASP A 12 6.24 4.77 -16.36
C ASP A 12 5.86 5.49 -15.05
N VAL A 13 6.84 6.03 -14.33
CA VAL A 13 6.58 6.81 -13.10
C VAL A 13 5.81 8.08 -13.45
N PHE A 14 6.21 8.77 -14.52
CA PHE A 14 5.51 9.97 -15.00
C PHE A 14 4.12 9.63 -15.55
N ALA A 15 4.00 8.54 -16.31
CA ALA A 15 2.69 8.08 -16.80
C ALA A 15 1.72 7.87 -15.63
N GLN A 16 2.17 7.26 -14.53
CA GLN A 16 1.33 7.09 -13.35
C GLN A 16 1.04 8.39 -12.59
N LEU A 17 1.99 9.34 -12.55
CA LEU A 17 1.73 10.68 -12.02
C LEU A 17 0.61 11.38 -12.81
N PHE A 18 0.74 11.47 -14.14
CA PHE A 18 -0.27 12.10 -15.00
C PHE A 18 -1.60 11.37 -14.91
N HIS A 19 -1.58 10.04 -14.93
CA HIS A 19 -2.79 9.24 -14.77
C HIS A 19 -3.53 9.60 -13.49
N TRP A 20 -2.82 9.68 -12.36
CA TRP A 20 -3.41 10.11 -11.09
C TRP A 20 -3.91 11.55 -11.13
N MET A 21 -3.17 12.49 -11.73
CA MET A 21 -3.61 13.89 -11.84
C MET A 21 -4.93 14.05 -12.61
N TYR A 22 -5.14 13.26 -13.66
CA TYR A 22 -6.35 13.34 -14.48
C TYR A 22 -7.52 12.52 -13.93
N ARG A 23 -7.25 11.39 -13.24
CA ARG A 23 -8.30 10.46 -12.76
C ARG A 23 -8.58 10.60 -11.27
N GLY A 24 -7.64 11.11 -10.48
CA GLY A 24 -7.69 11.14 -9.02
C GLY A 24 -7.42 9.79 -8.36
N GLU A 25 -7.04 8.77 -9.12
CA GLU A 25 -6.84 7.40 -8.63
C GLU A 25 -5.60 6.75 -9.25
N LEU A 26 -4.96 5.86 -8.49
CA LEU A 26 -3.85 5.06 -8.96
C LEU A 26 -4.38 3.77 -9.59
N THR A 27 -4.04 3.54 -10.86
CA THR A 27 -4.34 2.27 -11.52
C THR A 27 -3.42 1.18 -10.99
N ILE A 28 -3.98 0.29 -10.18
CA ILE A 28 -3.30 -0.92 -9.68
C ILE A 28 -3.31 -2.03 -10.76
N ASP A 29 -4.26 -1.93 -11.70
CA ASP A 29 -4.62 -3.00 -12.64
C ASP A 29 -3.96 -2.88 -14.03
N SER A 30 -2.96 -2.00 -14.18
CA SER A 30 -2.16 -2.00 -15.40
C SER A 30 -1.57 -3.41 -15.62
N PRO A 31 -1.57 -3.95 -16.86
CA PRO A 31 -1.05 -5.28 -17.16
C PRO A 31 0.41 -5.46 -16.71
N SER A 32 1.16 -4.36 -16.64
CA SER A 32 2.37 -4.25 -15.82
C SER A 32 1.96 -3.83 -14.41
N ARG A 33 1.66 -4.80 -13.52
CA ARG A 33 1.35 -4.49 -12.12
C ARG A 33 2.48 -3.63 -11.57
N PRO A 34 2.19 -2.44 -11.02
CA PRO A 34 3.24 -1.48 -10.65
C PRO A 34 4.16 -2.13 -9.62
N THR A 35 5.47 -2.21 -9.86
CA THR A 35 6.40 -2.82 -8.89
C THR A 35 6.44 -1.98 -7.59
N ASN A 36 6.92 -2.56 -6.49
CA ASN A 36 7.10 -1.76 -5.26
C ASN A 36 8.08 -0.60 -5.51
N LEU A 37 9.07 -0.82 -6.38
CA LEU A 37 10.00 0.22 -6.82
C LEU A 37 9.27 1.37 -7.51
N LEU A 38 8.37 1.10 -8.47
CA LEU A 38 7.59 2.13 -9.17
C LEU A 38 6.76 2.96 -8.18
N LEU A 39 6.09 2.31 -7.23
CA LEU A 39 5.32 3.00 -6.19
C LEU A 39 6.22 3.90 -5.33
N PHE A 40 7.42 3.45 -4.98
CA PHE A 40 8.34 4.23 -4.15
C PHE A 40 8.93 5.41 -4.93
N GLN A 41 9.24 5.22 -6.21
CA GLN A 41 9.63 6.31 -7.11
C GLN A 41 8.52 7.36 -7.20
N LEU A 42 7.28 6.93 -7.39
CA LEU A 42 6.12 7.82 -7.44
C LEU A 42 5.90 8.55 -6.10
N TRP A 43 6.07 7.88 -4.96
CA TRP A 43 5.98 8.51 -3.64
C TRP A 43 7.03 9.61 -3.43
N VAL A 44 8.27 9.35 -3.84
CA VAL A 44 9.37 10.33 -3.79
C VAL A 44 9.10 11.49 -4.73
N LEU A 45 8.62 11.20 -5.95
CA LEU A 45 8.28 12.21 -6.95
C LEU A 45 7.16 13.13 -6.45
N ALA A 46 6.12 12.58 -5.85
CA ALA A 46 5.03 13.34 -5.24
C ALA A 46 5.55 14.28 -4.14
N GLY A 47 6.53 13.84 -3.34
CA GLY A 47 7.18 14.69 -2.34
C GLY A 47 7.96 15.86 -2.94
N LYS A 48 8.60 15.65 -4.10
CA LYS A 48 9.30 16.73 -4.82
C LYS A 48 8.35 17.79 -5.40
N PHE A 49 7.14 17.40 -5.76
CA PHE A 49 6.09 18.29 -6.26
C PHE A 49 5.13 18.79 -5.18
N GLU A 50 5.40 18.50 -3.91
CA GLU A 50 4.55 18.89 -2.77
C GLU A 50 3.09 18.41 -2.90
N MET A 51 2.91 17.14 -3.32
CA MET A 51 1.61 16.50 -3.52
C MET A 51 1.30 15.47 -2.42
N PRO A 52 0.91 15.89 -1.20
CA PRO A 52 0.71 15.00 -0.07
C PRO A 52 -0.42 13.98 -0.30
N GLU A 53 -1.47 14.32 -1.03
CA GLU A 53 -2.60 13.44 -1.33
C GLU A 53 -2.15 12.24 -2.17
N LEU A 54 -1.20 12.45 -3.08
CA LEU A 54 -0.61 11.38 -3.87
C LEU A 54 0.32 10.51 -3.01
N GLN A 55 1.11 11.10 -2.12
CA GLN A 55 1.94 10.32 -1.18
C GLN A 55 1.09 9.40 -0.29
N GLU A 56 -0.04 9.91 0.22
CA GLU A 56 -0.98 9.11 1.01
C GLU A 56 -1.63 8.02 0.15
N SER A 57 -2.07 8.35 -1.05
CA SER A 57 -2.67 7.40 -2.00
C SER A 57 -1.71 6.25 -2.32
N VAL A 58 -0.45 6.55 -2.64
CA VAL A 58 0.59 5.54 -2.89
C VAL A 58 0.80 4.66 -1.67
N MET A 59 0.82 5.24 -0.48
CA MET A 59 1.01 4.49 0.76
C MET A 59 -0.18 3.57 1.07
N SER A 60 -1.40 4.01 0.75
CA SER A 60 -2.61 3.19 0.83
C SER A 60 -2.52 1.97 -0.10
N VAL A 61 -2.09 2.17 -1.35
CA VAL A 61 -1.86 1.08 -2.31
C VAL A 61 -0.80 0.10 -1.82
N CYS A 62 0.32 0.61 -1.30
CA CYS A 62 1.39 -0.23 -0.73
C CYS A 62 0.86 -1.13 0.40
N LYS A 63 0.11 -0.56 1.34
CA LYS A 63 -0.52 -1.28 2.45
C LYS A 63 -1.50 -2.33 1.95
N ALA A 64 -2.42 -1.95 1.06
CA ALA A 64 -3.42 -2.85 0.49
C ALA A 64 -2.76 -4.06 -0.19
N ARG A 65 -1.68 -3.84 -0.94
CA ARG A 65 -0.91 -4.92 -1.59
C ARG A 65 -0.29 -5.87 -0.58
N MET A 66 0.30 -5.36 0.50
CA MET A 66 0.90 -6.20 1.54
C MET A 66 -0.16 -7.02 2.30
N PHE A 67 -1.36 -6.47 2.50
CA PHE A 67 -2.48 -7.22 3.07
C PHE A 67 -2.96 -8.35 2.15
N GLN A 68 -2.98 -8.14 0.83
CA GLN A 68 -3.39 -9.16 -0.14
C GLN A 68 -2.36 -10.28 -0.29
N LYS A 69 -1.06 -9.98 -0.13
CA LYS A 69 0.03 -10.95 -0.23
C LYS A 69 0.91 -10.89 1.03
N PRO A 70 0.51 -11.55 2.14
CA PRO A 70 1.23 -11.47 3.41
C PRO A 70 2.64 -12.08 3.33
N THR A 71 2.91 -12.96 2.38
CA THR A 71 4.26 -13.49 2.12
C THR A 71 5.09 -12.62 1.17
N GLY A 72 4.51 -11.51 0.69
CA GLY A 72 5.19 -10.54 -0.16
C GLY A 72 6.25 -9.80 0.63
N VAL A 73 7.51 -9.96 0.22
CA VAL A 73 8.63 -9.15 0.73
C VAL A 73 8.87 -8.01 -0.24
N ILE A 74 9.21 -6.84 0.29
CA ILE A 74 9.62 -5.69 -0.53
C ILE A 74 10.98 -6.02 -1.16
N ASP A 75 11.11 -5.80 -2.46
CA ASP A 75 12.34 -6.11 -3.19
C ASP A 75 13.53 -5.26 -2.70
N VAL A 76 14.73 -5.82 -2.82
CA VAL A 76 15.97 -5.16 -2.35
C VAL A 76 16.16 -3.80 -3.04
N ASP A 77 15.87 -3.72 -4.34
CA ASP A 77 15.97 -2.47 -5.11
C ASP A 77 15.02 -1.39 -4.58
N ALA A 78 13.79 -1.77 -4.21
CA ALA A 78 12.83 -0.84 -3.62
C ALA A 78 13.29 -0.36 -2.24
N ALA A 79 13.82 -1.25 -1.40
CA ALA A 79 14.39 -0.86 -0.10
C ALA A 79 15.59 0.08 -0.27
N ASN A 80 16.51 -0.23 -1.19
CA ASN A 80 17.66 0.60 -1.51
C ASN A 80 17.25 1.99 -2.03
N TYR A 81 16.26 2.02 -2.92
CA TYR A 81 15.71 3.27 -3.45
C TYR A 81 15.13 4.14 -2.33
N ALA A 82 14.33 3.57 -1.43
CA ALA A 82 13.74 4.31 -0.30
C ALA A 82 14.82 4.91 0.62
N TYR A 83 15.90 4.17 0.89
CA TYR A 83 16.99 4.64 1.75
C TYR A 83 17.91 5.66 1.08
N THR A 84 18.00 5.65 -0.24
CA THR A 84 18.80 6.62 -0.99
C THR A 84 18.04 7.94 -1.17
N HIS A 85 16.71 7.89 -1.32
CA HIS A 85 15.92 9.03 -1.81
C HIS A 85 14.97 9.67 -0.80
N THR A 86 14.95 9.21 0.46
CA THR A 86 14.11 9.81 1.50
C THR A 86 14.93 10.14 2.74
N PRO A 87 14.53 11.10 3.57
CA PRO A 87 15.20 11.36 4.85
C PRO A 87 14.99 10.19 5.84
N PRO A 88 15.85 10.07 6.88
CA PRO A 88 15.60 9.17 8.01
C PRO A 88 14.22 9.42 8.62
N GLN A 89 13.59 8.36 9.15
CA GLN A 89 12.24 8.42 9.75
C GLN A 89 11.11 8.83 8.77
N SER A 90 11.38 8.86 7.46
CA SER A 90 10.31 9.07 6.48
C SER A 90 9.24 7.97 6.60
N PRO A 91 7.95 8.28 6.35
CA PRO A 91 6.89 7.27 6.34
C PRO A 91 7.19 6.08 5.43
N LEU A 92 7.88 6.34 4.31
CA LEU A 92 8.29 5.30 3.37
C LEU A 92 9.32 4.34 3.98
N ARG A 93 10.38 4.85 4.65
CA ARG A 93 11.36 3.98 5.32
C ARG A 93 10.73 3.16 6.43
N LEU A 94 9.89 3.78 7.25
CA LEU A 94 9.17 3.11 8.33
C LEU A 94 8.28 1.99 7.78
N PHE A 95 7.57 2.24 6.68
CA PHE A 95 6.77 1.22 6.01
C PHE A 95 7.62 0.04 5.51
N VAL A 96 8.79 0.31 4.92
CA VAL A 96 9.70 -0.75 4.45
C VAL A 96 10.18 -1.60 5.63
N ILE A 97 10.64 -0.97 6.71
CA ILE A 97 11.12 -1.67 7.92
C ILE A 97 10.01 -2.53 8.52
N ASP A 98 8.82 -1.95 8.74
CA ASP A 98 7.68 -2.66 9.34
C ASP A 98 7.26 -3.88 8.51
N THR A 99 7.24 -3.73 7.18
CA THR A 99 6.87 -4.81 6.28
C THR A 99 7.90 -5.93 6.31
N TRP A 100 9.19 -5.60 6.28
CA TRP A 100 10.26 -6.58 6.39
C TRP A 100 10.26 -7.27 7.76
N ALA A 101 10.14 -6.53 8.86
CA ALA A 101 10.14 -7.08 10.21
C ALA A 101 9.03 -8.13 10.42
N ARG A 102 7.87 -7.95 9.76
CA ARG A 102 6.74 -8.88 9.82
C ARG A 102 6.90 -10.10 8.92
N ASN A 103 7.50 -9.93 7.74
CA ASN A 103 7.47 -10.94 6.67
C ASN A 103 8.80 -11.69 6.49
N VAL A 104 9.89 -11.22 7.08
CA VAL A 104 11.21 -11.82 6.88
C VAL A 104 11.32 -13.15 7.61
N THR A 105 11.70 -14.19 6.88
CA THR A 105 12.13 -15.47 7.44
C THR A 105 13.66 -15.48 7.55
N GLY A 106 14.21 -16.29 8.46
CA GLY A 106 15.66 -16.35 8.68
C GLY A 106 16.47 -16.64 7.41
N SER A 107 15.98 -17.54 6.54
CA SER A 107 16.63 -17.84 5.26
C SER A 107 16.62 -16.66 4.29
N ASN A 108 15.46 -16.01 4.12
CA ASN A 108 15.31 -14.89 3.20
C ASN A 108 16.18 -13.68 3.57
N LEU A 109 16.46 -13.50 4.88
CA LEU A 109 17.32 -12.43 5.35
C LEU A 109 18.78 -12.67 4.99
N VAL A 110 19.29 -13.88 5.28
CA VAL A 110 20.70 -14.24 5.06
C VAL A 110 21.07 -14.11 3.58
N ASP A 111 20.21 -14.63 2.70
CA ASP A 111 20.45 -14.62 1.25
C ASP A 111 20.48 -13.21 0.65
N ARG A 112 19.87 -12.23 1.33
CA ARG A 112 19.71 -10.86 0.82
C ARG A 112 20.57 -9.84 1.57
N LEU A 113 21.23 -10.24 2.66
CA LEU A 113 21.88 -9.33 3.59
C LEU A 113 23.00 -8.50 2.94
N GLU A 114 23.77 -9.12 2.03
CA GLU A 114 24.91 -8.48 1.37
C GLU A 114 24.51 -7.30 0.46
N ASN A 115 23.29 -7.32 -0.07
CA ASN A 115 22.79 -6.31 -1.01
C ASN A 115 21.92 -5.24 -0.33
N LEU A 116 21.67 -5.37 0.98
CA LEU A 116 20.85 -4.42 1.71
C LEU A 116 21.65 -3.19 2.16
N PRO A 117 21.06 -1.98 2.14
CA PRO A 117 21.71 -0.79 2.67
C PRO A 117 22.10 -0.98 4.14
N SER A 118 23.32 -0.62 4.52
CA SER A 118 23.81 -0.78 5.90
C SER A 118 22.92 -0.07 6.93
N GLN A 119 22.40 1.11 6.58
CA GLN A 119 21.44 1.85 7.40
C GLN A 119 20.11 1.10 7.56
N PHE A 120 19.63 0.43 6.51
CA PHE A 120 18.42 -0.37 6.56
C PHE A 120 18.58 -1.56 7.51
N VAL A 121 19.70 -2.28 7.44
CA VAL A 121 19.98 -3.42 8.33
C VAL A 121 19.97 -2.97 9.79
N LYS A 122 20.59 -1.82 10.09
CA LYS A 122 20.61 -1.25 11.44
C LYS A 122 19.19 -0.94 11.94
N ASP A 123 18.39 -0.25 11.14
CA ASP A 123 17.02 0.11 11.50
C ASP A 123 16.13 -1.14 11.66
N LEU A 124 16.31 -2.14 10.79
CA LEU A 124 15.62 -3.42 10.87
C LEU A 124 15.96 -4.18 12.16
N CYS A 125 17.23 -4.23 12.56
CA CYS A 125 17.62 -4.83 13.84
C CYS A 125 16.94 -4.12 15.02
N CYS A 126 16.92 -2.78 15.03
CA CYS A 126 16.22 -2.02 16.06
C CYS A 126 14.72 -2.33 16.08
N ALA A 127 14.08 -2.44 14.92
CA ALA A 127 12.66 -2.77 14.83
C ALA A 127 12.36 -4.19 15.32
N LEU A 128 13.20 -5.18 14.99
CA LEU A 128 13.05 -6.56 15.46
C LEU A 128 13.21 -6.68 16.98
N VAL A 129 14.14 -5.94 17.59
CA VAL A 129 14.31 -5.89 19.05
C VAL A 129 13.04 -5.33 19.71
N ARG A 130 12.54 -4.18 19.23
CA ARG A 130 11.30 -3.57 19.73
C ARG A 130 10.10 -4.51 19.60
N TRP A 131 9.96 -5.13 18.43
CA TRP A 131 8.86 -6.05 18.17
C TRP A 131 8.88 -7.28 19.09
N LYS A 132 10.07 -7.78 19.41
CA LYS A 132 10.24 -8.86 20.39
C LYS A 132 9.86 -8.43 21.81
N GLU A 133 10.25 -7.22 22.23
CA GLU A 133 9.90 -6.65 23.54
C GLU A 133 8.37 -6.49 23.66
N ASP A 134 7.72 -5.94 22.64
CA ASP A 134 6.27 -5.78 22.58
C ASP A 134 5.54 -7.13 22.64
N ALA A 135 6.06 -8.16 21.96
CA ALA A 135 5.51 -9.50 22.02
C ALA A 135 5.59 -10.13 23.41
N ILE A 136 6.65 -9.85 24.18
CA ILE A 136 6.81 -10.32 25.56
C ILE A 136 5.79 -9.63 26.47
N LEU A 137 5.65 -8.31 26.35
CA LEU A 137 4.68 -7.52 27.11
C LEU A 137 3.25 -8.00 26.85
N ASN A 138 2.89 -8.19 25.58
CA ASN A 138 1.55 -8.65 25.19
C ASN A 138 1.24 -10.08 25.68
N LYS A 139 2.22 -11.00 25.64
CA LYS A 139 2.04 -12.35 26.21
C LYS A 139 1.82 -12.32 27.72
N SER A 140 2.51 -11.44 28.44
CA SER A 140 2.37 -11.33 29.90
C SER A 140 0.98 -10.83 30.35
N ALA A 141 0.33 -10.00 29.54
CA ALA A 141 -1.02 -9.49 29.81
C ALA A 141 -2.08 -10.60 29.73
N ILE A 142 -1.94 -11.52 28.77
CA ILE A 142 -2.87 -12.64 28.59
C ILE A 142 -2.77 -13.63 29.78
N HIS A 143 -1.56 -13.90 30.29
CA HIS A 143 -1.39 -14.79 31.44
C HIS A 143 -1.85 -14.17 32.77
N LYS A 144 -1.76 -12.85 32.95
CA LYS A 144 -2.25 -12.17 34.16
C LYS A 144 -3.78 -12.08 34.25
N GLY A 145 -4.49 -12.04 33.12
CA GLY A 145 -5.95 -12.03 33.08
C GLY A 145 -6.60 -13.35 33.53
N LEU A 146 -5.89 -14.49 33.39
CA LEU A 146 -6.39 -15.81 33.78
C LEU A 146 -6.12 -16.15 35.26
N ASN A 147 -5.05 -15.62 35.87
CA ASN A 147 -4.75 -15.87 37.28
C ASN A 147 -5.52 -14.97 38.26
N ALA A 148 -6.19 -13.92 37.79
CA ALA A 148 -7.06 -13.08 38.62
C ALA A 148 -8.45 -13.68 38.87
N ALA A 149 -8.84 -14.75 38.16
CA ALA A 149 -10.14 -15.41 38.32
C ALA A 149 -10.17 -16.55 39.36
N CYS A 150 -9.03 -16.92 39.96
CA CYS A 150 -8.96 -18.01 40.95
C CYS A 150 -8.46 -17.61 42.35
N ALA A 151 -8.21 -16.32 42.62
CA ALA A 151 -7.73 -15.85 43.93
C ALA A 151 -8.85 -15.30 44.84
N VAL A 152 -10.06 -15.87 44.76
CA VAL A 152 -11.13 -15.64 45.76
C VAL A 152 -11.60 -17.00 46.27
N THR A 153 -10.83 -17.56 47.21
CA THR A 153 -11.36 -18.36 48.33
C THR A 153 -10.18 -18.73 49.24
N SER A 154 -9.91 -17.90 50.24
CA SER A 154 -9.38 -18.43 51.50
C SER A 154 -9.54 -17.44 52.63
N GLY A 155 -10.42 -17.79 53.57
CA GLY A 155 -10.32 -17.34 54.97
C GLY A 155 -11.23 -16.20 55.39
N ASN A 156 -12.54 -16.43 55.50
CA ASN A 156 -13.26 -16.16 56.75
C ASN A 156 -14.67 -16.78 56.73
N GLU A 157 -14.88 -17.79 57.58
CA GLU A 157 -16.21 -18.25 57.96
C GLU A 157 -16.84 -17.19 58.88
N ASN A 158 -18.14 -16.92 58.72
CA ASN A 158 -18.99 -16.03 59.54
C ASN A 158 -19.10 -14.54 59.18
N ALA A 159 -19.27 -14.22 57.90
CA ALA A 159 -20.04 -13.04 57.51
C ALA A 159 -20.85 -13.36 56.26
N GLN A 160 -22.18 -13.32 56.38
CA GLN A 160 -23.10 -13.42 55.26
C GLN A 160 -22.85 -12.22 54.32
N PRO A 161 -22.26 -12.42 53.12
CA PRO A 161 -21.97 -11.33 52.22
C PRO A 161 -23.19 -11.14 51.32
N THR A 162 -23.88 -10.02 51.49
CA THR A 162 -24.88 -9.53 50.55
C THR A 162 -24.16 -9.21 49.24
N LEU A 163 -24.30 -10.10 48.24
CA LEU A 163 -23.80 -9.91 46.88
C LEU A 163 -24.29 -8.56 46.32
N PRO A 164 -23.40 -7.68 45.82
CA PRO A 164 -23.81 -6.65 44.90
C PRO A 164 -24.27 -7.33 43.61
N SER A 165 -25.54 -7.10 43.26
CA SER A 165 -26.23 -7.60 42.08
C SER A 165 -25.59 -7.05 40.79
N LEU A 166 -24.48 -7.64 40.37
CA LEU A 166 -23.78 -7.37 39.11
C LEU A 166 -24.36 -8.17 37.92
N VAL A 167 -25.57 -8.71 38.08
CA VAL A 167 -26.33 -9.40 37.03
C VAL A 167 -27.20 -8.41 36.24
N LYS A 168 -27.48 -7.21 36.77
CA LYS A 168 -28.38 -6.24 36.11
C LYS A 168 -27.74 -5.46 34.95
N GLU A 169 -26.43 -5.53 34.75
CA GLU A 169 -25.75 -4.74 33.71
C GLU A 169 -25.53 -5.52 32.40
N LEU A 170 -25.53 -6.86 32.44
CA LEU A 170 -25.50 -7.68 31.22
C LEU A 170 -26.86 -7.81 30.52
N GLU A 171 -27.97 -7.45 31.19
CA GLU A 171 -29.31 -7.48 30.59
C GLU A 171 -29.57 -6.32 29.60
N ASN A 172 -28.70 -5.31 29.56
CA ASN A 172 -28.86 -4.14 28.68
C ASN A 172 -28.04 -4.22 27.38
N LEU A 173 -27.37 -5.33 27.10
CA LEU A 173 -26.67 -5.50 25.82
C LEU A 173 -27.69 -5.73 24.69
N PRO A 174 -27.60 -4.99 23.57
CA PRO A 174 -28.48 -5.19 22.42
C PRO A 174 -28.40 -6.63 21.94
N ARG A 175 -29.49 -7.39 22.13
CA ARG A 175 -29.56 -8.79 21.73
C ARG A 175 -29.49 -8.88 20.19
N PRO A 176 -28.63 -9.74 19.62
CA PRO A 176 -28.62 -10.00 18.19
C PRO A 176 -30.01 -10.42 17.72
N ALA A 177 -30.42 -9.94 16.54
CA ALA A 177 -31.71 -10.31 15.96
C ALA A 177 -31.77 -11.83 15.72
N THR A 178 -32.85 -12.47 16.15
CA THR A 178 -33.08 -13.90 15.91
C THR A 178 -33.39 -14.17 14.43
N ALA A 179 -33.17 -15.41 13.96
CA ALA A 179 -33.41 -15.79 12.57
C ALA A 179 -34.85 -15.47 12.09
N ALA A 180 -35.85 -15.72 12.95
CA ALA A 180 -37.24 -15.37 12.67
C ALA A 180 -37.46 -13.84 12.54
N GLN A 181 -36.72 -13.01 13.30
CA GLN A 181 -36.78 -11.56 13.16
C GLN A 181 -36.10 -11.07 11.87
N LEU A 182 -35.13 -11.80 11.34
CA LEU A 182 -34.50 -11.48 10.05
C LEU A 182 -35.45 -11.77 8.88
N GLU A 183 -36.28 -12.82 8.95
CA GLU A 183 -37.24 -13.15 7.88
C GLU A 183 -38.33 -12.09 7.68
N HIS A 184 -38.78 -11.44 8.76
CA HIS A 184 -39.80 -10.40 8.67
C HIS A 184 -39.28 -8.99 8.37
N ARG A 185 -37.95 -8.82 8.25
CA ARG A 185 -37.37 -7.52 7.88
C ARG A 185 -37.60 -7.27 6.40
N LYS A 186 -38.52 -6.34 6.10
CA LYS A 186 -38.63 -5.73 4.78
C LYS A 186 -37.35 -4.93 4.51
N VAL A 187 -36.39 -5.58 3.85
CA VAL A 187 -35.20 -4.91 3.34
C VAL A 187 -35.69 -3.85 2.34
N LYS A 188 -35.63 -2.58 2.75
CA LYS A 188 -35.76 -1.48 1.80
C LYS A 188 -34.52 -1.54 0.92
N CYS A 189 -34.61 -2.23 -0.21
CA CYS A 189 -33.61 -2.13 -1.24
C CYS A 189 -33.46 -0.64 -1.60
N PRO A 190 -32.24 -0.08 -1.54
CA PRO A 190 -32.01 1.27 -2.01
C PRO A 190 -32.53 1.36 -3.44
N THR A 191 -33.57 2.16 -3.65
CA THR A 191 -34.10 2.42 -4.98
C THR A 191 -32.97 3.02 -5.79
N VAL A 192 -32.46 2.25 -6.75
CA VAL A 192 -31.48 2.72 -7.73
C VAL A 192 -32.11 3.95 -8.37
N ARG A 193 -31.51 5.12 -8.12
CA ARG A 193 -31.94 6.39 -8.67
C ARG A 193 -31.70 6.28 -10.17
N ALA A 194 -32.73 5.85 -10.89
CA ALA A 194 -32.70 5.76 -12.34
C ALA A 194 -32.22 7.09 -12.89
N HIS A 195 -31.22 7.00 -13.75
CA HIS A 195 -30.55 8.11 -14.40
C HIS A 195 -31.52 9.20 -14.80
N ARG A 196 -31.27 10.41 -14.29
CA ARG A 196 -31.77 11.65 -14.89
C ARG A 196 -31.23 11.68 -16.33
N PRO A 197 -32.07 11.67 -17.37
CA PRO A 197 -31.58 11.81 -18.73
C PRO A 197 -30.85 13.15 -18.86
N PRO A 198 -29.71 13.19 -19.56
CA PRO A 198 -28.97 14.41 -19.79
C PRO A 198 -29.88 15.42 -20.49
N SER A 199 -30.10 16.54 -19.83
CA SER A 199 -30.73 17.71 -20.43
C SER A 199 -29.89 18.08 -21.64
N ALA A 200 -30.54 18.13 -22.81
CA ALA A 200 -29.95 18.53 -24.06
C ALA A 200 -29.33 19.92 -23.91
N PHE A 201 -28.01 19.97 -23.79
CA PHE A 201 -27.27 21.19 -24.02
C PHE A 201 -27.29 21.44 -25.53
N SER A 202 -27.91 22.56 -25.87
CA SER A 202 -28.00 23.12 -27.21
C SER A 202 -26.59 23.27 -27.79
N THR A 203 -26.29 22.47 -28.81
CA THR A 203 -25.06 22.55 -29.60
C THR A 203 -25.10 23.82 -30.44
N GLY A 204 -24.46 24.88 -29.96
CA GLY A 204 -24.06 26.02 -30.78
C GLY A 204 -22.97 25.56 -31.75
N GLY A 205 -23.29 25.58 -33.04
CA GLY A 205 -22.38 25.17 -34.10
C GLY A 205 -21.16 26.09 -34.20
N LEU A 206 -19.98 25.48 -34.12
CA LEU A 206 -18.76 26.02 -34.71
C LEU A 206 -18.22 24.95 -35.66
N THR A 207 -18.23 25.32 -36.94
CA THR A 207 -17.64 24.64 -38.09
C THR A 207 -16.16 24.31 -37.86
N PRO A 208 -15.70 23.09 -38.19
CA PRO A 208 -14.28 22.82 -38.38
C PRO A 208 -13.90 23.07 -39.85
N GLU A 209 -12.95 23.98 -40.07
CA GLU A 209 -12.20 24.10 -41.32
C GLU A 209 -11.37 22.82 -41.53
N SER A 210 -11.67 22.09 -42.61
CA SER A 210 -10.80 21.05 -43.15
C SER A 210 -9.58 21.70 -43.76
N THR A 211 -8.41 21.46 -43.19
CA THR A 211 -7.12 21.65 -43.88
C THR A 211 -6.57 20.26 -44.19
N THR A 212 -6.66 19.88 -45.45
CA THR A 212 -5.97 18.73 -46.03
C THR A 212 -4.49 19.07 -46.15
N VAL A 213 -3.64 18.42 -45.35
CA VAL A 213 -2.21 18.33 -45.61
C VAL A 213 -1.93 16.89 -46.00
N ASP A 214 -1.87 16.67 -47.32
CA ASP A 214 -1.20 15.52 -47.91
C ASP A 214 0.30 15.66 -47.62
N GLY A 215 0.84 14.70 -46.87
CA GLY A 215 2.25 14.60 -46.52
C GLY A 215 2.66 13.15 -46.57
N ASP A 216 2.92 12.68 -47.79
CA ASP A 216 3.47 11.39 -48.11
C ASP A 216 4.90 11.27 -47.56
N THR A 217 5.14 10.35 -46.63
CA THR A 217 6.50 9.98 -46.18
C THR A 217 6.54 8.51 -45.79
N LYS A 218 6.31 7.65 -46.78
CA LYS A 218 6.77 6.26 -46.76
C LYS A 218 8.12 6.20 -47.46
N ASP A 219 9.19 5.89 -46.72
CA ASP A 219 10.39 5.13 -47.18
C ASP A 219 11.68 5.47 -46.39
N GLU A 220 11.65 5.49 -45.05
CA GLU A 220 12.91 5.65 -44.29
C GLU A 220 13.09 4.74 -43.06
N THR A 221 12.29 3.66 -42.94
CA THR A 221 12.43 2.70 -41.82
C THR A 221 13.05 1.35 -42.20
N ALA A 222 13.42 1.14 -43.47
CA ALA A 222 14.02 -0.13 -43.91
C ALA A 222 15.56 -0.16 -43.87
N LYS A 223 16.25 0.99 -43.68
CA LYS A 223 17.73 1.05 -43.69
C LYS A 223 18.39 0.81 -42.33
N ASP A 224 17.72 1.12 -41.23
CA ASP A 224 18.35 1.00 -39.90
C ASP A 224 18.40 -0.44 -39.35
N MET A 225 17.60 -1.36 -39.88
CA MET A 225 17.61 -2.74 -39.41
C MET A 225 18.77 -3.59 -39.96
N GLN A 226 19.42 -3.15 -41.05
CA GLN A 226 20.58 -3.86 -41.62
C GLN A 226 21.92 -3.46 -40.97
N GLN A 227 22.05 -2.28 -40.37
CA GLN A 227 23.32 -1.87 -39.73
C GLN A 227 23.58 -2.59 -38.39
N LEU A 228 22.53 -3.03 -37.68
CA LEU A 228 22.67 -3.73 -36.40
C LEU A 228 23.14 -5.19 -36.53
N GLN A 229 22.90 -5.85 -37.67
CA GLN A 229 23.38 -7.23 -37.87
C GLN A 229 24.89 -7.29 -38.20
N THR A 230 25.47 -6.23 -38.76
CA THR A 230 26.92 -6.18 -39.05
C THR A 230 27.75 -5.97 -37.79
N ALA A 231 27.23 -5.28 -36.77
CA ALA A 231 27.96 -5.02 -35.53
C ALA A 231 28.14 -6.27 -34.64
N VAL A 232 27.19 -7.21 -34.67
CA VAL A 232 27.23 -8.41 -33.82
C VAL A 232 28.23 -9.45 -34.32
N SER A 233 28.58 -9.45 -35.61
CA SER A 233 29.53 -10.42 -36.18
C SER A 233 31.01 -10.09 -35.87
N ASN A 234 31.32 -8.87 -35.42
CA ASN A 234 32.70 -8.44 -35.17
C ASN A 234 33.16 -8.60 -33.70
N ILE A 235 32.33 -9.15 -32.82
CA ILE A 235 32.65 -9.37 -31.39
C ILE A 235 33.03 -10.84 -31.11
N ALA A 236 32.95 -11.73 -32.10
CA ALA A 236 33.19 -13.17 -31.95
C ALA A 236 34.53 -13.66 -32.55
N LEU A 237 35.57 -12.81 -32.58
CA LEU A 237 36.94 -13.19 -32.94
C LEU A 237 37.95 -12.71 -31.89
#